data_AF-A0A9Q4PUX6-F1
#
_entry.id   AF-A0A9Q4PUX6-F1
#
_cell.length_a   1.000
_cell.length_b   1.000
_cell.length_c   1.000
_cell.angle_alpha   90.00
_cell.angle_beta   90.00
_cell.angle_gamma   90.00
#
_symmetry.space_group_name_H-M   'P 1'
#
loop_
_entity.id
_entity.type
_entity.pdbx_description
1 polymer ?
#
loop_
_entity_poly.entity_id
_entity_poly.type
_entity_poly.pdbx_seq_one_letter_code
_entity_poly.pdbx_strand_id
1 'polypeptide(L)' 'INGKGGDDKFYGAGGDDLYEFDKNFGNDIIYDTQGDNEIVFTDGIALKDLSFKKLNNDLVILQNKNYINNKTVFY' A
#
# COMPACT_ATOMS: atom_id res chain seq x y z
N ILE A 1 4.21 -7.43 6.62
CA ILE A 1 5.52 -7.07 6.02
C ILE A 1 5.71 -5.55 6.18
N ASN A 2 6.93 -5.07 6.49
CA ASN A 2 7.23 -3.65 6.69
C ASN A 2 8.37 -3.23 5.73
N GLY A 3 8.21 -2.12 5.02
CA GLY A 3 9.15 -1.61 4.01
C GLY A 3 10.42 -0.98 4.55
N LYS A 4 10.44 -0.54 5.80
CA LYS A 4 11.59 0.19 6.38
C LYS A 4 11.91 1.51 5.65
N GLY A 5 10.95 2.04 4.90
CA GLY A 5 11.02 3.29 4.15
C GLY A 5 11.79 3.19 2.82
N GLY A 6 11.50 4.11 1.91
CA GLY A 6 12.01 4.06 0.54
C GLY A 6 10.94 3.56 -0.43
N ASP A 7 11.35 3.01 -1.57
CA ASP A 7 10.44 2.48 -2.59
C ASP A 7 10.59 0.95 -2.65
N ASP A 8 9.63 0.23 -2.09
CA ASP A 8 9.68 -1.22 -1.91
C ASP A 8 8.75 -2.00 -2.84
N LYS A 9 9.05 -3.29 -3.00
CA LYS A 9 8.19 -4.27 -3.65
C LYS A 9 7.92 -5.43 -2.71
N PHE A 10 6.67 -5.58 -2.30
CA PHE A 10 6.21 -6.73 -1.53
C PHE A 10 5.56 -7.75 -2.43
N TYR A 11 5.82 -9.02 -2.15
CA TYR A 11 5.17 -10.15 -2.78
C TYR A 11 4.44 -10.89 -1.67
N GLY A 12 3.12 -10.94 -1.77
CA GLY A 12 2.27 -11.66 -0.84
C GLY A 12 2.56 -13.15 -0.85
N ALA A 13 2.31 -13.78 0.29
CA ALA A 13 2.37 -15.21 0.42
C ALA A 13 0.99 -15.80 0.04
N GLY A 14 0.73 -17.04 0.45
CA GLY A 14 -0.63 -17.58 0.39
C GLY A 14 -1.35 -17.32 1.70
N GLY A 15 -2.66 -17.05 1.64
CA GLY A 15 -3.49 -16.78 2.81
C GLY A 15 -3.62 -15.29 3.10
N ASP A 16 -4.10 -14.97 4.30
CA ASP A 16 -4.38 -13.59 4.71
C ASP A 16 -3.10 -12.91 5.19
N ASP A 17 -2.72 -11.82 4.54
CA ASP A 17 -1.51 -11.06 4.81
C ASP A 17 -1.79 -9.67 5.41
N LEU A 18 -0.84 -9.20 6.23
CA LEU A 18 -0.86 -7.87 6.85
C LEU A 18 0.31 -7.02 6.35
N TYR A 19 0.00 -5.87 5.74
CA TYR A 19 0.97 -4.90 5.22
C TYR A 19 0.98 -3.64 6.08
N GLU A 20 2.14 -3.28 6.63
CA GLU A 20 2.28 -2.13 7.53
C GLU A 20 3.12 -1.03 6.88
N PHE A 21 2.58 0.19 6.87
CA PHE A 21 3.22 1.37 6.29
C PHE A 21 3.36 2.47 7.35
N ASP A 22 4.58 2.97 7.53
CA ASP A 22 4.88 4.15 8.36
C ASP A 22 4.80 5.44 7.54
N LYS A 23 5.14 6.60 8.10
CA LYS A 23 5.04 7.89 7.35
C LYS A 23 6.06 8.09 6.23
N ASN A 24 7.08 7.25 6.14
CA ASN A 24 8.21 7.38 5.21
C ASN A 24 8.27 6.21 4.20
N PHE A 25 7.14 5.53 4.00
CA PHE A 25 7.01 4.36 3.14
C PHE A 25 7.20 4.61 1.64
N GLY A 26 7.39 5.85 1.19
CA GLY A 26 7.69 6.17 -0.21
C GLY A 26 6.70 5.56 -1.23
N ASN A 27 7.23 4.99 -2.32
CA ASN A 27 6.45 4.51 -3.47
C ASN A 27 6.38 2.97 -3.53
N ASP A 28 5.60 2.37 -2.63
CA ASP A 28 5.54 0.93 -2.50
C ASP A 28 4.59 0.23 -3.49
N ILE A 29 4.93 -1.00 -3.88
CA ILE A 29 4.09 -1.88 -4.69
C ILE A 29 3.90 -3.22 -3.96
N ILE A 30 2.64 -3.61 -3.73
CA ILE A 30 2.29 -4.96 -3.27
C ILE A 30 1.80 -5.78 -4.46
N TYR A 31 2.32 -7.00 -4.60
CA TYR A 31 1.82 -8.04 -5.49
C TYR A 31 1.21 -9.16 -4.66
N ASP A 32 -0.10 -9.15 -4.50
CA ASP A 32 -0.82 -10.17 -3.74
C ASP A 32 -2.20 -10.41 -4.34
N THR A 33 -2.58 -11.68 -4.41
CA THR A 33 -3.73 -12.21 -5.16
C THR A 33 -4.58 -13.18 -4.34
N GLN A 34 -4.16 -13.48 -3.10
CA GLN A 34 -4.78 -14.47 -2.23
C GLN A 34 -5.13 -13.84 -0.89
N GLY A 35 -6.14 -14.40 -0.21
CA GLY A 35 -6.53 -14.01 1.13
C GLY A 35 -7.34 -12.71 1.24
N ASP A 36 -7.88 -12.50 2.43
CA ASP A 36 -8.51 -11.26 2.86
C ASP A 36 -7.46 -10.37 3.54
N ASN A 37 -6.71 -9.64 2.70
CA ASN A 37 -5.53 -8.90 3.15
C ASN A 37 -5.86 -7.58 3.84
N GLU A 38 -5.06 -7.24 4.85
CA GLU A 38 -5.16 -5.99 5.61
C GLU A 38 -3.99 -5.05 5.33
N ILE A 39 -4.29 -3.76 5.19
CA ILE A 39 -3.30 -2.68 5.09
C ILE A 39 -3.45 -1.78 6.30
N VAL A 40 -2.37 -1.64 7.06
CA VAL A 40 -2.29 -0.81 8.27
C VAL A 40 -1.34 0.35 8.04
N PHE A 41 -1.87 1.56 8.24
CA PHE A 41 -1.08 2.77 8.28
C PHE A 41 -0.79 3.14 9.74
N THR A 42 0.47 3.42 10.05
CA THR A 42 0.95 3.76 11.39
C THR A 42 1.32 5.25 11.47
N ASP A 43 2.06 5.68 12.49
CA ASP A 43 2.59 7.04 12.63
C ASP A 43 1.54 8.18 12.55
N GLY A 44 0.30 7.89 12.94
CA GLY A 44 -0.79 8.87 13.00
C GLY A 44 -1.37 9.24 11.63
N ILE A 45 -1.07 8.46 10.58
CA ILE A 45 -1.76 8.57 9.29
C ILE A 45 -3.23 8.21 9.50
N ALA A 46 -4.11 9.18 9.37
CA ALA A 46 -5.54 8.97 9.45
C ALA A 46 -6.13 8.72 8.06
N LEU A 47 -7.30 8.07 7.98
CA LEU A 47 -8.00 7.84 6.71
C LEU A 47 -8.26 9.13 5.91
N LYS A 48 -8.43 10.27 6.59
CA LYS A 48 -8.62 11.59 5.94
C LYS A 48 -7.35 12.10 5.22
N ASP A 49 -6.19 11.56 5.56
CA ASP A 49 -4.91 11.89 4.95
C ASP A 49 -4.68 11.07 3.68
N LEU A 50 -5.54 10.07 3.44
CA LEU A 50 -5.48 9.12 2.36
C LEU A 50 -6.54 9.40 1.29
N SER A 51 -6.21 9.04 0.05
CA SER A 51 -7.11 9.04 -1.09
C SER A 51 -7.00 7.71 -1.82
N PHE A 52 -8.14 7.11 -2.13
CA PHE A 52 -8.22 5.79 -2.74
C PHE A 52 -8.68 5.94 -4.19
N LYS A 53 -8.02 5.25 -5.11
CA LYS A 53 -8.41 5.21 -6.52
C LYS A 53 -8.33 3.78 -7.03
N LYS A 54 -9.27 3.41 -7.89
CA LYS A 54 -9.15 2.18 -8.68
C LYS A 54 -8.59 2.53 -10.05
N LEU A 55 -7.52 1.85 -10.47
CA LEU A 55 -6.92 1.97 -11.79
C LEU A 55 -6.86 0.58 -12.43
N ASN A 56 -7.74 0.28 -13.38
CA ASN A 56 -7.88 -1.10 -13.89
C ASN A 56 -8.19 -2.09 -12.75
N ASN A 57 -7.33 -3.08 -12.52
CA ASN A 57 -7.45 -4.05 -11.43
C ASN A 57 -6.73 -3.58 -10.15
N ASP A 58 -6.16 -2.37 -10.16
CA ASP A 58 -5.24 -1.89 -9.15
C ASP A 58 -5.96 -0.97 -8.13
N LEU A 59 -5.75 -1.15 -6.81
CA LEU A 59 -6.17 -0.19 -5.77
C LEU A 59 -5.01 0.71 -5.35
N VAL A 60 -5.05 1.94 -5.82
CA VAL A 60 -4.09 2.99 -5.56
C VAL A 60 -4.42 3.76 -4.27
N ILE A 61 -3.48 3.84 -3.33
CA ILE A 61 -3.63 4.57 -2.05
C ILE A 61 -2.63 5.73 -1.95
N LEU A 62 -3.12 6.96 -2.01
CA LEU A 62 -2.32 8.20 -2.04
C LEU A 62 -2.37 8.91 -0.70
N GLN A 63 -1.24 9.38 -0.18
CA GLN A 63 -1.19 10.32 0.94
C GLN A 63 -1.09 11.77 0.42
N ASN A 64 -1.82 12.71 1.04
CA ASN A 64 -2.01 14.08 0.55
C ASN A 64 -0.73 14.83 0.07
N LYS A 65 -0.74 15.24 -1.21
CA LYS A 65 0.02 16.35 -1.85
C LYS A 65 1.54 16.26 -2.03
N ASN A 66 2.12 15.08 -2.26
CA ASN A 66 3.31 15.01 -3.11
C ASN A 66 3.13 13.87 -4.11
N TYR A 67 3.26 14.20 -5.39
CA TYR A 67 3.02 13.31 -6.52
C TYR A 67 3.75 11.99 -6.35
N ILE A 68 3.00 10.92 -6.20
CA ILE A 68 3.49 9.57 -6.41
C ILE A 68 2.44 8.87 -7.27
N ASN A 69 2.84 8.54 -8.51
CA ASN A 69 2.06 7.74 -9.42
C ASN A 69 1.94 6.33 -8.84
N ASN A 70 0.89 6.10 -8.07
CA ASN A 70 0.59 4.80 -7.54
C ASN A 70 0.15 3.85 -8.66
N LYS A 71 0.82 2.71 -8.69
CA LYS A 71 0.40 1.52 -9.43
C LYS A 71 0.43 0.37 -8.42
N THR A 72 -0.71 0.08 -7.81
CA THR A 72 -0.84 -1.04 -6.87
C THR A 72 -1.47 -2.21 -7.60
N VAL A 73 -0.66 -3.05 -8.24
CA VAL A 73 -1.18 -4.13 -9.09
C VAL A 73 -1.72 -5.28 -8.26
N PHE A 74 -3.04 -5.42 -8.16
CA PHE A 74 -3.65 -6.69 -7.73
C PHE A 74 -3.75 -7.58 -8.96
N TYR A 75 -3.20 -8.79 -8.85
CA TYR A 75 -3.58 -9.91 -9.72
C TYR A 75 -4.49 -10.86 -8.96
#